data_AF-A0A2P2KBV1-F1
#
_entry.id   AF-A0A2P2KBV1-F1
#
_cell.length_a   1.000
_cell.length_b   1.000
_cell.length_c   1.000
_cell.angle_alpha   90.00
_cell.angle_beta   90.00
_cell.angle_gamma   90.00
#
_symmetry.space_group_name_H-M   'P 1'
#
loop_
_entity.id
_entity.type
_entity.pdbx_description
1 polymer ?
#
loop_
_entity_poly.entity_id
_entity_poly.type
_entity_poly.pdbx_seq_one_letter_code
_entity_poly.pdbx_strand_id
1 'polypeptide(L)'
;MARRSVPILKHFISSSLDQSLSASCSRFASCRSVTYMPRPGDGAPRAVTLIPGDGIGPLVTGAVEQVMGAMHAPVYFERYEVHGDMNKVPQDVIDSIKKNKVCLKGGLATPMGGGVSSLNMQLRKELDLYASLVNCFNLPGLPTRHENVDIVVIRENTEGEYSGLEHDVVPGVVESLKVRSMSFLCKIISQSQQISIYQLHRSEGTQFQF
;
A
#
# COMPACT_ATOMS: atom_id res chain seq x y z
N MET A 1 -15.66 -42.54 16.38
CA MET A 1 -14.66 -43.63 16.46
C MET A 1 -13.65 -43.46 15.32
N ALA A 2 -12.39 -43.86 15.55
CA ALA A 2 -11.18 -43.72 14.70
C ALA A 2 -10.48 -42.33 14.82
N ARG A 3 -9.72 -42.06 15.89
CA ARG A 3 -8.35 -42.49 16.27
C ARG A 3 -7.24 -41.73 15.53
N ARG A 4 -6.67 -40.76 16.27
CA ARG A 4 -5.35 -40.13 16.07
C ARG A 4 -4.24 -41.17 16.11
N SER A 5 -3.25 -41.07 15.23
CA SER A 5 -1.94 -41.72 15.42
C SER A 5 -0.83 -41.02 14.63
N VAL A 6 -0.01 -40.26 15.33
CA VAL A 6 1.42 -40.02 15.04
C VAL A 6 2.09 -40.21 16.40
N PRO A 7 3.11 -41.09 16.57
CA PRO A 7 4.50 -40.61 16.46
C PRO A 7 5.55 -41.73 16.23
N ILE A 8 6.24 -41.78 15.09
CA ILE A 8 7.52 -42.53 14.98
C ILE A 8 8.45 -41.80 14.01
N LEU A 9 9.29 -40.90 14.55
CA LEU A 9 10.66 -40.61 14.09
C LEU A 9 11.26 -39.46 14.94
N LYS A 10 11.28 -39.67 16.27
CA LYS A 10 12.21 -38.98 17.16
C LYS A 10 13.36 -39.93 17.47
N HIS A 11 14.32 -40.05 16.56
CA HIS A 11 15.64 -40.62 16.84
C HIS A 11 16.56 -40.30 15.66
N PHE A 12 17.08 -39.07 15.58
CA PHE A 12 18.28 -38.77 14.77
C PHE A 12 18.96 -37.43 15.11
N ILE A 13 18.76 -36.89 16.32
CA ILE A 13 19.50 -35.70 16.77
C ILE A 13 19.90 -35.91 18.22
N SER A 14 20.99 -36.66 18.40
CA SER A 14 21.72 -36.80 19.66
C SER A 14 23.11 -37.35 19.36
N SER A 15 23.99 -36.49 18.87
CA SER A 15 25.43 -36.63 19.07
C SER A 15 26.08 -35.26 18.86
N SER A 16 26.48 -34.67 19.98
CA SER A 16 27.31 -33.49 20.15
C SER A 16 28.73 -33.67 19.60
N LEU A 17 29.34 -32.56 19.18
CA LEU A 17 30.77 -32.13 19.08
C LEU A 17 30.77 -31.04 17.98
N ASP A 18 31.21 -29.79 18.12
CA ASP A 18 32.22 -29.20 18.98
C ASP A 18 31.98 -27.68 19.16
N GLN A 19 32.51 -27.16 20.27
CA GLN A 19 32.68 -25.74 20.54
C GLN A 19 33.79 -25.15 19.68
N SER A 20 33.52 -24.00 19.06
CA SER A 20 34.41 -22.82 18.89
C SER A 20 34.17 -22.15 17.54
N LEU A 21 33.58 -20.94 17.58
CA LEU A 21 33.75 -19.82 16.65
C LEU A 21 32.73 -18.73 17.03
N SER A 22 32.93 -18.16 18.21
CA SER A 22 32.42 -16.83 18.53
C SER A 22 33.23 -15.80 17.76
N ALA A 23 32.76 -15.40 16.58
CA ALA A 23 33.21 -14.18 15.92
C ALA A 23 32.09 -13.62 15.04
N SER A 24 31.42 -12.59 15.58
CA SER A 24 30.86 -11.47 14.82
C SER A 24 29.96 -11.79 13.61
N CYS A 25 28.70 -12.15 13.85
CA CYS A 25 27.63 -11.85 12.90
C CYS A 25 26.51 -11.10 13.62
N SER A 26 26.86 -9.92 14.12
CA SER A 26 25.95 -8.97 14.75
C SER A 26 25.92 -7.66 13.94
N ARG A 27 25.66 -7.75 12.63
CA ARG A 27 25.35 -6.56 11.82
C ARG A 27 24.28 -6.91 10.79
N PHE A 28 23.14 -6.22 10.90
CA PHE A 28 21.97 -6.25 10.02
C PHE A 28 20.90 -7.35 10.22
N ALA A 29 20.54 -7.63 11.48
CA ALA A 29 19.13 -7.89 11.76
C ALA A 29 18.42 -6.53 11.86
N SER A 30 18.05 -5.95 10.71
CA SER A 30 17.09 -4.84 10.72
C SER A 30 15.74 -5.44 11.12
N CYS A 31 15.46 -5.43 12.42
CA CYS A 31 14.11 -5.62 12.93
C CYS A 31 13.25 -4.50 12.34
N ARG A 32 12.64 -4.73 11.16
CA ARG A 32 11.52 -3.92 10.73
C ARG A 32 10.43 -4.18 11.76
N SER A 33 10.15 -3.19 12.61
CA SER A 33 8.91 -3.15 13.33
C SER A 33 7.80 -3.13 12.28
N VAL A 34 7.27 -4.32 11.98
CA VAL A 34 5.95 -4.42 11.39
C VAL A 34 5.06 -3.72 12.40
N THR A 35 4.78 -2.44 12.14
CA THR A 35 3.96 -1.63 13.02
C THR A 35 2.58 -2.19 12.81
N TYR A 36 2.22 -3.17 13.63
CA TYR A 36 0.90 -3.75 13.65
C TYR A 36 -0.05 -2.57 13.89
N MET A 37 -0.77 -2.14 12.84
CA MET A 37 -1.89 -1.24 13.04
C MET A 37 -2.79 -1.93 14.07
N PRO A 38 -3.14 -1.27 15.18
CA PRO A 38 -4.10 -1.84 16.12
C PRO A 38 -5.35 -2.19 15.33
N ARG A 39 -5.92 -3.38 15.61
CA ARG A 39 -7.10 -3.87 14.91
C ARG A 39 -8.18 -2.78 14.92
N PRO A 40 -8.86 -2.51 13.80
CA PRO A 40 -10.07 -1.68 13.84
C PRO A 40 -11.04 -2.34 14.83
N GLY A 41 -11.37 -1.69 15.95
CA GLY A 41 -12.25 -2.30 16.95
C GLY A 41 -12.27 -1.63 18.32
N ASP A 42 -11.22 -0.91 18.72
CA ASP A 42 -11.16 -0.33 20.07
C ASP A 42 -12.12 0.86 20.29
N GLY A 43 -12.90 1.26 19.27
CA GLY A 43 -13.79 2.43 19.30
C GLY A 43 -13.07 3.78 19.44
N ALA A 44 -11.75 3.76 19.67
CA ALA A 44 -10.93 4.95 19.82
C ALA A 44 -10.90 5.74 18.51
N PRO A 45 -11.15 7.04 18.57
CA PRO A 45 -11.31 7.82 17.37
C PRO A 45 -9.95 8.13 16.73
N ARG A 46 -9.86 7.94 15.42
CA ARG A 46 -8.60 7.97 14.66
C ARG A 46 -8.51 9.22 13.79
N ALA A 47 -7.39 9.91 13.89
CA ALA A 47 -7.06 11.00 12.97
C ALA A 47 -6.70 10.42 11.59
N VAL A 48 -7.29 10.99 10.54
CA VAL A 48 -7.03 10.68 9.15
C VAL A 48 -6.72 11.98 8.43
N THR A 49 -5.59 12.02 7.73
CA THR A 49 -5.23 13.19 6.92
C THR A 49 -6.13 13.23 5.68
N LEU A 50 -6.80 14.36 5.44
CA LEU A 50 -7.67 14.55 4.28
C LEU A 50 -7.08 15.59 3.34
N ILE A 51 -6.89 15.20 2.08
CA ILE A 51 -6.50 16.08 0.99
C ILE A 51 -7.67 16.15 0.00
N PRO A 52 -8.46 17.24 -0.03
CA PRO A 52 -9.60 17.38 -0.94
C PRO A 52 -9.21 17.27 -2.42
N GLY A 53 -8.03 17.81 -2.76
CA GLY A 53 -7.51 17.85 -4.12
C GLY A 53 -8.25 18.83 -5.04
N ASP A 54 -8.13 18.60 -6.34
CA ASP A 54 -8.61 19.48 -7.40
C ASP A 54 -9.82 18.91 -8.15
N GLY A 55 -10.45 19.76 -8.97
CA GLY A 55 -11.56 19.37 -9.85
C GLY A 55 -12.75 18.84 -9.06
N ILE A 56 -13.11 17.58 -9.28
CA ILE A 56 -14.23 16.90 -8.61
C ILE A 56 -13.84 16.44 -7.19
N GLY A 57 -12.55 16.48 -6.83
CA GLY A 57 -12.02 16.01 -5.54
C GLY A 57 -12.74 16.55 -4.30
N PRO A 58 -12.94 17.87 -4.16
CA PRO A 58 -13.64 18.46 -3.02
C PRO A 58 -15.10 18.00 -2.86
N LEU A 59 -15.79 17.72 -3.98
CA LEU A 59 -17.18 17.25 -3.95
C LEU A 59 -17.26 15.81 -3.42
N VAL A 60 -16.37 14.93 -3.89
CA VAL A 60 -16.36 13.52 -3.48
C VAL A 60 -15.86 13.38 -2.04
N THR A 61 -14.81 14.10 -1.67
CA THR A 61 -14.28 14.09 -0.30
C THR A 61 -15.29 14.66 0.70
N GLY A 62 -16.00 15.74 0.34
CA GLY A 62 -17.09 16.27 1.17
C GLY A 62 -18.25 15.28 1.34
N ALA A 63 -18.60 14.51 0.30
CA ALA A 63 -19.60 13.45 0.43
C ALA A 63 -19.15 12.34 1.39
N VAL A 64 -17.86 11.97 1.37
CA VAL A 64 -17.29 11.00 2.31
C VAL A 64 -17.37 11.53 3.75
N GLU A 65 -17.03 12.80 4.00
CA GLU A 65 -17.15 13.41 5.33
C GLU A 65 -18.61 13.37 5.84
N GLN A 66 -19.58 13.69 4.99
CA GLN A 66 -21.00 13.64 5.33
C GLN A 66 -21.46 12.23 5.71
N VAL A 67 -21.10 11.22 4.90
CA VAL A 67 -21.46 9.82 5.16
C VAL A 67 -20.82 9.32 6.46
N MET A 68 -19.53 9.65 6.68
CA MET A 68 -18.84 9.27 7.92
C MET A 68 -19.44 9.93 9.16
N GLY A 69 -19.85 11.20 9.05
CA GLY A 69 -20.57 11.91 10.11
C GLY A 69 -21.94 11.30 10.41
N ALA A 70 -22.71 10.95 9.38
CA ALA A 70 -24.01 10.30 9.53
C ALA A 70 -23.91 8.89 10.15
N MET A 71 -22.84 8.15 9.87
CA MET A 71 -22.56 6.84 10.48
C MET A 71 -21.98 6.94 11.90
N HIS A 72 -21.70 8.15 12.40
CA HIS A 72 -20.97 8.37 13.66
C HIS A 72 -19.66 7.57 13.73
N ALA A 73 -18.96 7.46 12.60
CA ALA A 73 -17.69 6.73 12.55
C ALA A 73 -16.65 7.42 13.46
N PRO A 74 -15.85 6.66 14.22
CA PRO A 74 -14.83 7.21 15.12
C PRO A 74 -13.60 7.67 14.31
N VAL A 75 -13.78 8.65 13.42
CA VAL A 75 -12.77 9.19 12.52
C VAL A 75 -12.80 10.71 12.54
N TYR A 76 -11.63 11.32 12.68
CA TYR A 76 -11.44 12.77 12.57
C TYR A 76 -10.62 13.09 11.34
N PHE A 77 -11.09 14.04 10.53
CA PHE A 77 -10.38 14.47 9.33
C PHE A 77 -9.52 15.71 9.63
N GLU A 78 -8.20 15.58 9.49
CA GLU A 78 -7.28 16.71 9.46
C GLU A 78 -7.15 17.18 8.01
N ARG A 79 -7.81 18.29 7.67
CA ARG A 79 -7.88 18.79 6.29
C ARG A 79 -6.63 19.60 5.93
N TYR A 80 -6.02 19.26 4.79
CA TYR A 80 -4.92 20.01 4.20
C TYR A 80 -5.23 20.33 2.74
N GLU A 81 -5.03 21.59 2.36
CA GLU A 81 -5.21 22.06 0.99
C GLU A 81 -3.91 21.86 0.20
N VAL A 82 -3.96 20.95 -0.77
CA VAL A 82 -2.86 20.66 -1.69
C VAL A 82 -3.45 20.66 -3.09
N HIS A 83 -2.81 21.43 -3.97
CA HIS A 83 -3.24 21.62 -5.35
C HIS A 83 -2.18 21.10 -6.33
N GLY A 84 -2.62 20.60 -7.48
CA GLY A 84 -1.80 20.07 -8.56
C GLY A 84 -0.75 21.04 -9.11
N ASP A 85 -1.04 22.34 -9.03
CA ASP A 85 -0.17 23.42 -9.52
C ASP A 85 1.01 23.73 -8.59
N MET A 86 1.04 23.13 -7.39
CA MET A 86 2.14 23.30 -6.46
C MET A 86 3.40 22.59 -6.96
N ASN A 87 4.57 23.20 -6.76
CA ASN A 87 5.84 22.58 -7.16
C ASN A 87 6.22 21.38 -6.29
N LYS A 88 5.83 21.40 -5.01
CA LYS A 88 6.12 20.37 -4.01
C LYS A 88 4.98 20.25 -3.02
N VAL A 89 4.81 19.05 -2.47
CA VAL A 89 3.92 18.83 -1.34
C VAL A 89 4.48 19.53 -0.09
N PRO A 90 3.66 20.27 0.67
CA PRO A 90 4.09 20.86 1.94
C PRO A 90 4.54 19.80 2.94
N GLN A 91 5.63 20.09 3.66
CA GLN A 91 6.21 19.14 4.61
C GLN A 91 5.24 18.78 5.74
N ASP A 92 4.42 19.74 6.18
CA ASP A 92 3.40 19.55 7.21
C ASP A 92 2.40 18.44 6.84
N VAL A 93 2.06 18.34 5.55
CA VAL A 93 1.15 17.29 5.04
C VAL A 93 1.82 15.93 5.14
N ILE A 94 3.07 15.82 4.70
CA ILE A 94 3.84 14.58 4.77
C ILE A 94 4.00 14.13 6.23
N ASP A 95 4.24 15.07 7.13
CA ASP A 95 4.43 14.81 8.55
C ASP A 95 3.11 14.39 9.23
N SER A 96 1.98 15.01 8.85
CA SER A 96 0.63 14.56 9.25
C SER A 96 0.36 13.13 8.76
N ILE A 97 0.66 12.81 7.49
CA ILE A 97 0.47 11.45 6.95
C ILE A 97 1.37 10.45 7.69
N LYS A 98 2.63 10.83 7.99
CA LYS A 98 3.55 9.97 8.75
C LYS A 98 3.11 9.78 10.20
N LYS A 99 2.44 10.76 10.80
CA LYS A 99 1.85 10.67 12.15
C LYS A 99 0.61 9.78 12.16
N ASN A 100 -0.34 10.06 11.27
CA ASN A 100 -1.66 9.43 11.22
C ASN A 100 -1.64 8.05 10.54
N LYS A 101 -0.64 7.77 9.68
CA LYS A 101 -0.46 6.57 8.85
C LYS A 101 -1.55 6.32 7.81
N VAL A 102 -2.63 7.08 7.82
CA VAL A 102 -3.76 6.97 6.91
C VAL A 102 -4.04 8.33 6.31
N CYS A 103 -4.20 8.35 4.99
CA CYS A 103 -4.54 9.55 4.23
C CYS A 103 -5.67 9.23 3.24
N LEU A 104 -6.69 10.08 3.20
CA LEU A 104 -7.69 10.09 2.15
C LEU A 104 -7.38 11.27 1.22
N LYS A 105 -7.25 11.01 -0.08
CA LYS A 105 -6.93 12.05 -1.06
C LYS A 105 -7.87 12.04 -2.27
N GLY A 106 -8.29 13.22 -2.70
CA GLY A 106 -8.98 13.43 -3.97
C GLY A 106 -8.03 13.46 -5.17
N GLY A 107 -8.57 13.64 -6.38
CA GLY A 107 -7.76 13.79 -7.59
C GLY A 107 -6.85 15.02 -7.49
N LEU A 108 -5.57 14.88 -7.83
CA LEU A 108 -4.67 16.04 -7.97
C LEU A 108 -4.39 16.23 -9.45
N ALA A 109 -4.61 17.44 -9.96
CA ALA A 109 -4.29 17.75 -11.35
C ALA A 109 -2.79 17.54 -11.58
N THR A 110 -2.41 16.99 -12.73
CA THR A 110 -1.00 16.86 -13.11
C THR A 110 -0.84 17.56 -14.45
N PRO A 111 0.01 18.60 -14.55
CA PRO A 111 0.27 19.24 -15.82
C PRO A 111 0.90 18.24 -16.79
N MET A 112 0.38 18.18 -18.02
CA MET A 112 0.89 17.30 -19.06
C MET A 112 2.03 18.02 -19.80
N GLY A 113 3.19 17.37 -19.98
CA GLY A 113 4.23 17.83 -20.91
C GLY A 113 5.42 18.62 -20.35
N GLY A 114 5.76 18.45 -19.07
CA GLY A 114 7.00 19.02 -18.51
C GLY A 114 7.80 17.98 -17.73
N GLY A 115 9.13 18.00 -17.81
CA GLY A 115 10.05 17.11 -17.07
C GLY A 115 10.05 17.29 -15.55
N VAL A 116 8.96 17.81 -14.98
CA VAL A 116 8.70 17.94 -13.55
C VAL A 116 8.00 16.69 -13.05
N SER A 117 8.53 16.11 -11.97
CA SER A 117 7.91 15.00 -11.28
C SER A 117 6.52 15.39 -10.77
N SER A 118 5.47 14.65 -11.17
CA SER A 118 4.11 14.84 -10.65
C SER A 118 4.09 14.79 -9.12
N LEU A 119 3.28 15.66 -8.49
CA LEU A 119 3.03 15.63 -7.03
C LEU A 119 2.54 14.25 -6.56
N ASN A 120 1.76 13.56 -7.37
CA ASN A 120 1.31 12.20 -7.06
C ASN A 120 2.49 11.21 -6.97
N MET A 121 3.48 11.37 -7.86
CA MET A 121 4.68 10.54 -7.83
C MET A 121 5.57 10.92 -6.64
N GLN A 122 5.68 12.21 -6.33
CA GLN A 122 6.42 12.70 -5.16
C GLN A 122 5.89 12.08 -3.87
N LEU A 123 4.56 12.12 -3.64
CA LEU A 123 3.92 11.50 -2.47
C LEU A 123 4.24 10.02 -2.35
N ARG A 124 4.18 9.29 -3.47
CA ARG A 124 4.45 7.84 -3.49
C ARG A 124 5.89 7.53 -3.10
N LYS A 125 6.84 8.33 -3.59
CA LYS A 125 8.28 8.16 -3.28
C LYS A 125 8.60 8.56 -1.84
N GLU A 126 8.11 9.70 -1.38
CA GLU A 126 8.39 10.21 -0.02
C GLU A 126 7.78 9.37 1.09
N LEU A 127 6.66 8.71 0.82
CA LEU A 127 5.96 7.83 1.77
C LEU A 127 6.27 6.34 1.58
N ASP A 128 7.17 5.98 0.64
CA ASP A 128 7.47 4.57 0.25
C ASP A 128 6.19 3.75 -0.03
N LEU A 129 5.22 4.33 -0.75
CA LEU A 129 3.95 3.67 -1.11
C LEU A 129 4.15 2.76 -2.33
N TYR A 130 4.75 1.61 -2.07
CA TYR A 130 5.24 0.71 -3.11
C TYR A 130 4.15 -0.10 -3.83
N ALA A 131 3.01 -0.35 -3.20
CA ALA A 131 1.91 -1.14 -3.77
C ALA A 131 0.66 -0.29 -4.01
N SER A 132 0.11 -0.37 -5.22
CA SER A 132 -1.21 0.16 -5.58
C SER A 132 -2.16 -1.01 -5.80
N LEU A 133 -3.30 -0.99 -5.11
CA LEU A 133 -4.34 -2.00 -5.20
C LEU A 133 -5.57 -1.40 -5.86
N VAL A 134 -6.12 -2.09 -6.86
CA VAL A 134 -7.37 -1.70 -7.51
C VAL A 134 -8.29 -2.92 -7.56
N ASN A 135 -9.46 -2.79 -6.94
CA ASN A 135 -10.49 -3.81 -6.96
C ASN A 135 -11.48 -3.47 -8.06
N CYS A 136 -11.59 -4.37 -9.04
CA CYS A 136 -12.48 -4.25 -10.19
C CYS A 136 -13.54 -5.35 -10.08
N PHE A 137 -14.76 -4.98 -9.70
CA PHE A 137 -15.88 -5.92 -9.61
C PHE A 137 -17.15 -5.31 -10.20
N ASN A 138 -18.07 -6.16 -10.67
CA ASN A 138 -19.36 -5.69 -11.15
C ASN A 138 -20.23 -5.20 -9.98
N LEU A 139 -20.80 -4.00 -10.13
CA LEU A 139 -21.77 -3.46 -9.18
C LEU A 139 -23.17 -4.02 -9.48
N PRO A 140 -23.91 -4.48 -8.47
CA PRO A 140 -25.28 -4.94 -8.66
C PRO A 140 -26.17 -3.79 -9.16
N GLY A 141 -26.92 -4.03 -10.22
CA GLY A 141 -27.82 -3.02 -10.83
C GLY A 141 -27.17 -2.12 -11.89
N LEU A 142 -25.88 -2.26 -12.17
CA LEU A 142 -25.21 -1.55 -13.27
C LEU A 142 -24.90 -2.51 -14.42
N PRO A 143 -25.68 -2.50 -15.53
CA PRO A 143 -25.42 -3.39 -16.65
C PRO A 143 -24.12 -3.00 -17.35
N THR A 144 -23.23 -3.97 -17.51
CA THR A 144 -21.94 -3.83 -18.21
C THR A 144 -21.79 -4.93 -19.26
N ARG A 145 -20.88 -4.75 -20.22
CA ARG A 145 -20.63 -5.76 -21.28
C ARG A 145 -20.21 -7.13 -20.74
N HIS A 146 -19.44 -7.16 -19.65
CA HIS A 146 -18.94 -8.37 -19.01
C HIS A 146 -19.62 -8.55 -17.65
N GLU A 147 -20.00 -9.78 -17.35
CA GLU A 147 -20.63 -10.20 -16.09
C GLU A 147 -19.66 -11.04 -15.26
N ASN A 148 -19.88 -11.12 -13.95
CA ASN A 148 -19.09 -11.92 -13.00
C ASN A 148 -17.58 -11.61 -12.99
N VAL A 149 -17.23 -10.35 -13.17
CA VAL A 149 -15.88 -9.83 -12.99
C VAL A 149 -15.65 -9.58 -11.51
N ASP A 150 -14.62 -10.22 -10.96
CA ASP A 150 -14.05 -9.95 -9.63
C ASP A 150 -12.53 -10.12 -9.73
N ILE A 151 -11.82 -9.00 -9.93
CA ILE A 151 -10.38 -8.97 -10.17
C ILE A 151 -9.74 -7.93 -9.27
N VAL A 152 -8.63 -8.31 -8.63
CA VAL A 152 -7.76 -7.39 -7.89
C VAL A 152 -6.47 -7.20 -8.67
N VAL A 153 -6.20 -5.96 -9.07
CA VAL A 153 -4.96 -5.57 -9.73
C VAL A 153 -3.99 -5.04 -8.68
N ILE A 154 -2.83 -5.68 -8.58
CA ILE A 154 -1.75 -5.28 -7.69
C ILE A 154 -0.61 -4.76 -8.57
N ARG A 155 -0.28 -3.49 -8.38
CA ARG A 155 0.71 -2.78 -9.19
C ARG A 155 1.82 -2.20 -8.32
N GLU A 156 3.06 -2.41 -8.77
CA GLU A 156 4.25 -1.77 -8.21
C GLU A 156 4.27 -0.29 -8.60
N ASN A 157 4.66 0.59 -7.67
CA ASN A 157 4.35 2.01 -7.74
C ASN A 157 5.55 2.94 -7.43
N THR A 158 6.74 2.38 -7.22
CA THR A 158 7.96 3.12 -6.84
C THR A 158 9.01 3.15 -7.97
N GLU A 159 9.21 2.05 -8.68
CA GLU A 159 10.25 1.86 -9.69
C GLU A 159 9.66 1.59 -11.09
N GLY A 160 10.47 1.05 -12.00
CA GLY A 160 10.07 0.70 -13.35
C GLY A 160 9.88 1.93 -14.24
N GLU A 161 8.66 2.12 -14.73
CA GLU A 161 8.32 3.28 -15.58
C GLU A 161 8.39 4.59 -14.78
N TYR A 162 8.28 4.54 -13.46
CA TYR A 162 8.34 5.72 -12.59
C TYR A 162 9.76 6.15 -12.22
N SER A 163 10.78 5.46 -12.72
CA SER A 163 12.18 5.87 -12.55
C SER A 163 12.46 7.21 -13.23
N GLY A 164 11.80 7.50 -14.37
CA GLY A 164 11.93 8.78 -15.09
C GLY A 164 13.37 9.09 -15.52
N LEU A 165 14.17 8.05 -15.76
CA LEU A 165 15.56 8.16 -16.18
C LEU A 165 15.60 8.17 -17.70
N GLU A 166 15.54 9.37 -18.28
CA GLU A 166 15.53 9.58 -19.72
C GLU A 166 16.66 10.52 -20.10
N HIS A 167 17.34 10.24 -21.22
CA HIS A 167 18.36 11.12 -21.76
C HIS A 167 18.45 11.03 -23.28
N ASP A 168 18.87 12.13 -23.89
CA ASP A 168 19.18 12.18 -25.32
C ASP A 168 20.62 11.71 -25.53
N VAL A 169 20.78 10.59 -26.24
CA VAL A 169 22.12 10.06 -26.59
C VAL A 169 22.71 10.90 -27.72
N VAL A 170 21.88 11.18 -28.72
CA VAL A 170 22.14 12.07 -29.86
C VAL A 170 20.83 12.78 -30.23
N PRO A 171 20.87 13.95 -30.89
CA PRO A 171 19.65 14.64 -31.30
C PRO A 171 18.71 13.73 -32.09
N GLY A 172 17.50 13.50 -31.57
CA GLY A 172 16.50 12.62 -32.17
C GLY A 172 16.51 11.16 -31.70
N VAL A 173 17.43 10.77 -30.80
CA VAL A 173 17.46 9.44 -30.18
C VAL A 173 17.37 9.59 -28.66
N VAL A 174 16.21 9.23 -28.13
CA VAL A 174 15.92 9.24 -26.69
C VAL A 174 16.07 7.83 -26.13
N GLU A 175 16.85 7.68 -25.07
CA GLU A 175 16.94 6.45 -24.30
C GLU A 175 16.16 6.60 -22.98
N SER A 176 15.36 5.58 -22.65
CA SER A 176 14.63 5.49 -21.38
C SER A 176 15.10 4.26 -20.61
N LEU A 177 15.61 4.48 -19.41
CA LEU A 177 16.20 3.46 -18.54
C LEU A 177 15.18 3.01 -17.50
N LYS A 178 14.71 1.77 -17.64
CA LYS A 178 13.80 1.13 -16.69
C LYS A 178 14.58 0.35 -15.63
N VAL A 179 14.54 0.81 -14.40
CA VAL A 179 15.18 0.11 -13.27
C VAL A 179 14.15 -0.74 -12.55
N ARG A 180 14.51 -2.00 -12.27
CA ARG A 180 13.78 -2.87 -11.35
C ARG A 180 14.73 -3.55 -10.40
N SER A 181 14.54 -3.32 -9.11
CA SER A 181 15.31 -3.95 -8.06
C SER A 181 14.61 -5.22 -7.55
N MET A 182 15.42 -6.21 -7.18
CA MET A 182 14.93 -7.48 -6.65
C MET A 182 14.22 -7.31 -5.30
N SER A 183 14.65 -6.33 -4.50
CA SER A 183 14.09 -6.05 -3.18
C SER A 183 12.65 -5.56 -3.26
N PHE A 184 12.33 -4.63 -4.17
CA PHE A 184 10.97 -4.15 -4.37
C PHE A 184 10.08 -5.20 -5.02
N LEU A 185 10.62 -5.96 -5.99
CA LEU A 185 9.88 -7.07 -6.59
C LEU A 185 9.46 -8.11 -5.53
N CYS A 186 10.38 -8.50 -4.65
CA CYS A 186 10.09 -9.44 -3.56
C CYS A 186 8.99 -8.90 -2.62
N LYS A 187 9.06 -7.61 -2.23
CA LYS A 187 8.00 -6.97 -1.42
C LYS A 187 6.63 -7.09 -2.07
N ILE A 188 6.52 -6.80 -3.36
CA ILE A 188 5.25 -6.85 -4.10
C ILE A 188 4.70 -8.27 -4.18
N ILE A 189 5.56 -9.25 -4.45
CA ILE A 189 5.15 -10.67 -4.50
C ILE A 189 4.66 -11.14 -3.13
N SER A 190 5.35 -10.77 -2.04
CA SER A 190 4.89 -11.11 -0.69
C SER A 190 3.55 -10.46 -0.36
N GLN A 191 3.34 -9.20 -0.74
CA GLN A 191 2.06 -8.52 -0.56
C GLN A 191 0.94 -9.17 -1.38
N SER A 192 1.21 -9.54 -2.63
CA SER A 192 0.19 -10.18 -3.48
C SER A 192 -0.25 -11.53 -2.92
N GLN A 193 0.68 -12.32 -2.38
CA GLN A 193 0.36 -13.56 -1.67
C GLN A 193 -0.49 -13.30 -0.43
N GLN A 194 -0.12 -12.32 0.40
CA GLN A 194 -0.86 -11.98 1.61
C GLN A 194 -2.30 -11.52 1.30
N ILE A 195 -2.47 -10.70 0.27
CA ILE A 195 -3.79 -10.21 -0.17
C ILE A 195 -4.61 -11.35 -0.75
N SER A 196 -4.00 -12.24 -1.55
CA SER A 196 -4.69 -13.42 -2.08
C SER A 196 -5.23 -14.31 -0.96
N ILE A 197 -4.40 -14.59 0.06
CA ILE A 197 -4.83 -15.35 1.26
C ILE A 197 -5.97 -14.63 1.99
N TYR A 198 -5.89 -13.31 2.14
CA TYR A 198 -6.93 -12.53 2.79
C TYR A 198 -8.27 -12.59 2.02
N GLN A 199 -8.23 -12.50 0.70
CA GLN A 199 -9.44 -12.60 -0.14
C GLN A 199 -10.05 -13.99 -0.10
N LEU A 200 -9.23 -15.04 -0.07
CA LEU A 200 -9.69 -16.42 0.13
C LEU A 200 -10.40 -16.59 1.48
N HIS A 201 -9.84 -16.05 2.57
CA HIS A 201 -10.50 -16.10 3.87
C HIS A 201 -11.81 -15.30 3.91
N ARG A 202 -11.91 -14.22 3.13
CA ARG A 202 -13.14 -13.43 2.98
C ARG A 202 -14.22 -14.20 2.21
N SER A 203 -13.85 -14.96 1.17
CA SER A 203 -14.80 -15.75 0.37
C SER A 203 -15.26 -17.03 1.06
N GLU A 204 -14.44 -17.62 1.95
CA GLU A 204 -14.79 -18.78 2.77
C GLU A 204 -15.78 -18.49 3.91
N GLY A 205 -16.25 -17.25 4.05
CA GLY A 205 -17.36 -16.94 4.94
C GLY A 205 -17.03 -17.12 6.42
N THR A 206 -15.78 -16.86 6.84
CA THR A 206 -15.51 -16.66 8.27
C THR A 206 -16.15 -15.32 8.64
N GLN A 207 -17.44 -15.36 8.99
CA GLN A 207 -18.08 -14.30 9.77
C GLN A 207 -17.18 -14.10 10.99
N PHE A 208 -16.40 -13.02 10.99
CA PHE A 208 -16.03 -12.41 12.25
C PHE A 208 -17.36 -12.02 12.88
N GLN A 209 -17.87 -12.90 13.75
CA GLN A 209 -19.00 -12.55 14.60
C GLN A 209 -18.57 -11.34 15.42
N PHE A 210 -19.30 -10.26 15.21
CA PHE A 210 -19.22 -9.03 15.98
C PHE A 210 -19.75 -9.26 17.39
#